data_AF-A0AAN9V560-F1
#
_entry.id   AF-A0AAN9V560-F1
#
_cell.length_a   1.000
_cell.length_b   1.000
_cell.length_c   1.000
_cell.angle_alpha   90.00
_cell.angle_beta   90.00
_cell.angle_gamma   90.00
#
_symmetry.space_group_name_H-M   'P 1'
#
loop_
_entity.id
_entity.type
_entity.pdbx_description
1 polymer ?
#
loop_
_entity_poly.entity_id
_entity_poly.type
_entity_poly.pdbx_seq_one_letter_code
_entity_poly.pdbx_strand_id
1 'polypeptide(L)'
;MSNRAPIRLDPALPPTLTTIYELSSDHFPVIADMRRGGLTLSTAPTTQKRRTDWKKFQTELQQRIPDASALSGPQQIEAEAQQFAEAVTDSLNAATKQRSSKKEQPLTPYLLNLISRENRARRL
;
A
#
# COMPACT_ATOMS: atom_id res chain seq x y z
N MET A 1 -10.84 -14.69 -26.80
CA MET A 1 -9.75 -15.67 -26.54
C MET A 1 -8.61 -14.92 -25.86
N SER A 2 -8.31 -15.23 -24.60
CA SER A 2 -7.35 -14.47 -23.78
C SER A 2 -6.00 -15.20 -23.74
N ASN A 3 -4.99 -14.64 -24.39
CA ASN A 3 -3.61 -15.11 -24.34
C ASN A 3 -2.99 -14.75 -22.98
N ARG A 4 -3.01 -15.69 -22.03
CA ARG A 4 -2.20 -15.59 -20.81
C ARG A 4 -0.83 -16.22 -21.08
N ALA A 5 0.23 -15.40 -21.08
CA ALA A 5 1.60 -15.89 -21.17
C ALA A 5 1.94 -16.81 -19.99
N PRO A 6 2.77 -17.85 -20.19
CA PRO A 6 3.13 -18.77 -19.12
C PRO A 6 4.04 -18.09 -18.09
N ILE A 7 3.66 -18.20 -16.82
CA ILE A 7 4.52 -17.84 -15.68
C ILE A 7 5.68 -18.85 -15.65
N ARG A 8 6.91 -18.38 -15.81
CA ARG A 8 8.10 -19.20 -15.51
C ARG A 8 8.49 -18.96 -14.06
N LEU A 9 8.46 -20.01 -13.26
CA LEU A 9 9.00 -20.02 -11.91
C LEU A 9 10.48 -20.37 -12.01
N ASP A 10 11.36 -19.41 -11.70
CA ASP A 10 12.75 -19.76 -11.40
C ASP A 10 12.78 -20.52 -10.06
N PRO A 11 13.61 -21.57 -9.92
CA PRO A 11 13.72 -22.29 -8.66
C PRO A 11 14.20 -21.31 -7.58
N ALA A 12 13.38 -21.13 -6.53
CA ALA A 12 13.74 -20.31 -5.40
C ALA A 12 15.02 -20.89 -4.76
N LEU A 13 16.08 -20.07 -4.69
CA LEU A 13 17.27 -20.45 -3.94
C LEU A 13 16.89 -20.60 -2.46
N PRO A 14 17.36 -21.66 -1.77
CA PRO A 14 17.08 -21.83 -0.36
C PRO A 14 17.61 -20.63 0.44
N PRO A 15 16.89 -20.17 1.48
CA PRO A 15 17.34 -19.06 2.30
C PRO A 15 18.64 -19.41 3.01
N THR A 16 19.60 -18.49 3.04
CA THR A 16 20.81 -18.63 3.84
C THR A 16 20.55 -18.07 5.23
N LEU A 17 20.76 -18.89 6.26
CA LEU A 17 20.62 -18.49 7.66
C LEU A 17 21.99 -18.21 8.27
N THR A 18 22.11 -17.15 9.06
CA THR A 18 23.33 -16.80 9.80
C THR A 18 22.96 -16.48 11.23
N THR A 19 23.47 -17.29 12.15
CA THR A 19 23.29 -17.07 13.59
C THR A 19 24.36 -16.11 14.09
N ILE A 20 23.96 -15.10 14.86
CA ILE A 20 24.86 -14.11 15.45
C ILE A 20 25.22 -14.58 16.86
N TYR A 21 26.48 -14.95 17.06
CA TYR A 21 26.99 -15.46 18.34
C TYR A 21 27.71 -14.40 19.20
N GLU A 22 27.85 -13.18 18.68
CA GLU A 22 28.61 -12.09 19.33
C GLU A 22 27.88 -11.45 20.53
N LEU A 23 26.67 -11.91 20.85
CA LEU A 23 25.87 -11.38 21.95
C LEU A 23 25.92 -12.37 23.13
N SER A 24 26.17 -11.87 24.34
CA SER A 24 26.18 -12.64 25.60
C SER A 24 24.76 -12.98 26.09
N SER A 25 23.85 -13.25 25.16
CA SER A 25 22.45 -13.57 25.38
C SER A 25 22.27 -15.09 25.39
N ASP A 26 21.32 -15.58 26.18
CA ASP A 26 20.89 -16.99 26.17
C ASP A 26 20.10 -17.36 24.90
N HIS A 27 19.73 -16.36 24.10
CA HIS A 27 19.11 -16.50 22.78
C HIS A 27 19.99 -15.86 21.69
N PHE A 28 20.30 -16.62 20.64
CA PHE A 28 21.09 -16.15 19.50
C PHE A 28 20.19 -15.67 18.36
N PRO A 29 20.29 -14.39 17.93
CA PRO A 29 19.56 -13.91 16.76
C PRO A 29 19.96 -14.68 15.50
N VAL A 30 18.99 -14.96 14.63
CA VAL A 30 19.21 -15.59 13.33
C VAL A 30 18.79 -14.62 12.23
N ILE A 31 19.72 -14.27 11.34
CA ILE A 31 19.47 -13.51 10.13
C ILE A 31 19.14 -14.49 9.00
N ALA A 32 18.01 -14.30 8.35
CA ALA A 32 17.66 -15.03 7.13
C ALA A 32 17.85 -14.10 5.92
N ASP A 33 18.82 -14.43 5.05
CA ASP A 33 18.97 -13.79 3.75
C ASP A 33 18.14 -14.57 2.72
N MET A 34 17.00 -13.98 2.34
CA MET A 34 16.14 -14.50 1.31
C MET A 34 16.57 -13.90 -0.04
N ARG A 35 17.47 -14.59 -0.74
CA ARG A 35 17.77 -14.27 -2.14
C ARG A 35 16.52 -14.53 -2.97
N ARG A 36 15.78 -13.46 -3.29
CA ARG A 36 14.69 -13.52 -4.25
C ARG A 36 15.26 -14.03 -5.58
N GLY A 37 14.96 -15.28 -5.93
CA GLY A 37 14.84 -15.66 -7.34
C GLY A 37 13.95 -14.61 -8.00
N GLY A 38 14.44 -13.98 -9.06
CA GLY A 38 13.90 -12.74 -9.60
C GLY A 38 12.45 -12.90 -10.04
N LEU A 39 11.50 -12.63 -9.16
CA LEU A 39 10.14 -12.32 -9.54
C LEU A 39 10.15 -10.92 -10.14
N THR A 40 10.43 -10.83 -11.44
CA THR A 40 10.05 -9.68 -12.24
C THR A 40 8.53 -9.69 -12.35
N LEU A 41 7.89 -9.11 -11.34
CA LEU A 41 6.51 -8.66 -11.48
C LEU A 41 6.52 -7.64 -12.62
N SER A 42 6.06 -8.06 -13.81
CA SER A 42 5.91 -7.20 -15.01
C SER A 42 5.07 -5.94 -14.72
N THR A 43 4.32 -5.95 -13.63
CA THR A 43 3.67 -4.76 -13.08
C THR A 43 3.91 -4.73 -11.57
N ALA A 44 4.63 -3.71 -11.09
CA ALA A 44 4.61 -3.39 -9.67
C ALA A 44 3.14 -3.24 -9.24
N PRO A 45 2.71 -3.81 -8.11
CA PRO A 45 1.37 -3.55 -7.62
C PRO A 45 1.25 -2.05 -7.44
N THR A 46 0.41 -1.42 -8.26
CA THR A 46 0.07 -0.02 -8.13
C THR A 46 -0.74 0.08 -6.86
N THR A 47 -0.05 0.28 -5.74
CA THR A 47 -0.69 0.80 -4.53
C THR A 47 -1.24 2.16 -4.94
N GLN A 48 -2.53 2.20 -5.29
CA GLN A 48 -3.22 3.44 -5.55
C GLN A 48 -3.12 4.24 -4.26
N LYS A 49 -2.22 5.22 -4.20
CA LYS A 49 -2.01 6.07 -3.04
C LYS A 49 -3.30 6.86 -2.82
N ARG A 50 -4.18 6.33 -1.98
CA ARG A 50 -5.36 7.01 -1.47
C ARG A 50 -4.87 8.06 -0.49
N ARG A 51 -5.34 9.29 -0.64
CA ARG A 51 -5.06 10.36 0.33
C ARG A 51 -6.38 10.73 0.98
N THR A 52 -6.44 10.56 2.29
CA THR A 52 -7.57 10.99 3.11
C THR A 52 -7.33 12.44 3.53
N ASP A 53 -8.32 13.29 3.32
CA ASP A 53 -8.36 14.62 3.93
C ASP A 53 -8.95 14.49 5.33
N TRP A 54 -8.08 14.45 6.35
CA TRP A 54 -8.50 14.26 7.74
C TRP A 54 -9.38 15.40 8.28
N LYS A 55 -9.22 16.62 7.77
CA LYS A 55 -10.07 17.75 8.17
C LYS A 55 -11.47 17.60 7.61
N LYS A 56 -11.57 17.18 6.34
CA LYS A 56 -12.86 16.84 5.73
C LYS A 56 -13.50 15.66 6.45
N PHE A 57 -12.74 14.61 6.75
CA PHE A 57 -13.24 13.46 7.52
C PHE A 57 -13.87 13.88 8.84
N GLN A 58 -13.16 14.70 9.63
CA GLN A 58 -13.70 15.18 10.91
C GLN A 58 -14.99 15.97 10.75
N THR A 59 -15.09 16.79 9.71
CA THR A 59 -16.30 17.58 9.42
C THR A 59 -17.48 16.69 9.02
N GLU A 60 -17.24 15.71 8.14
CA GLU A 60 -18.26 14.74 7.71
C GLU A 60 -18.72 13.86 8.88
N LEU A 61 -17.78 13.44 9.72
CA LEU A 61 -18.06 12.59 10.87
C LEU A 61 -18.92 13.33 11.90
N GLN A 62 -18.60 14.59 12.21
CA GLN A 62 -19.40 15.42 13.12
C GLN A 62 -20.82 15.68 12.61
N GLN A 63 -21.02 15.73 11.29
CA GLN A 63 -22.36 15.90 10.71
C GLN A 63 -23.20 14.61 10.74
N ARG A 64 -22.56 13.45 10.82
CA ARG A 64 -23.22 12.13 10.69
C ARG A 64 -23.39 11.38 12.00
N ILE A 65 -22.57 11.67 13.02
CA ILE A 65 -22.76 11.08 14.34
C ILE A 65 -23.95 11.80 14.99
N PRO A 66 -25.06 11.09 15.29
CA PRO A 66 -26.15 11.66 16.06
C PRO A 66 -25.69 11.99 17.48
N ASP A 67 -26.26 13.05 18.07
CA ASP A 67 -26.04 13.38 19.48
C ASP A 67 -26.46 12.19 20.36
N ALA A 68 -25.72 11.97 21.44
CA ALA A 68 -25.84 10.77 22.28
C ALA A 68 -27.29 10.48 22.70
N SER A 69 -27.86 9.43 22.12
CA SER A 69 -29.17 8.92 22.45
C SER A 69 -29.11 8.16 23.78
N ALA A 70 -30.13 8.27 24.63
CA ALA A 70 -30.25 7.42 25.81
C ALA A 70 -30.50 5.96 25.37
N LEU A 71 -29.51 5.09 25.56
CA LEU A 71 -29.59 3.69 25.19
C LEU A 71 -30.24 2.90 26.33
N SER A 72 -31.41 2.32 26.06
CA SER A 72 -32.29 1.70 27.07
C SER A 72 -32.27 0.16 27.01
N GLY A 73 -31.59 -0.43 26.04
CA GLY A 73 -31.57 -1.89 25.87
C GLY A 73 -30.53 -2.39 24.87
N PRO A 74 -30.21 -3.69 24.92
CA PRO A 74 -29.13 -4.30 24.13
C PRO A 74 -29.34 -4.15 22.61
N GLN A 75 -30.58 -4.20 22.13
CA GLN A 75 -30.89 -4.01 20.70
C GLN A 75 -30.62 -2.57 20.23
N GLN A 76 -30.84 -1.58 21.10
CA GLN A 76 -30.55 -0.18 20.78
C GLN A 76 -29.04 0.06 20.77
N ILE A 77 -28.28 -0.60 21.66
CA ILE A 77 -26.82 -0.54 21.66
C ILE A 77 -26.26 -1.08 20.35
N GLU A 78 -26.74 -2.25 19.89
CA GLU A 78 -26.30 -2.86 18.64
C GLU A 78 -26.62 -1.96 17.43
N ALA A 79 -27.82 -1.39 17.40
CA ALA A 79 -28.26 -0.49 16.34
C ALA A 79 -27.41 0.81 16.29
N GLU A 80 -27.13 1.40 17.45
CA GLU A 80 -26.30 2.62 17.54
C GLU A 80 -24.84 2.32 17.13
N ALA A 81 -24.30 1.17 17.55
CA ALA A 81 -22.95 0.74 17.16
C ALA A 81 -22.84 0.51 15.65
N GLN A 82 -23.86 -0.09 15.05
CA GLN A 82 -23.94 -0.30 13.60
C GLN A 82 -24.03 1.04 12.86
N GLN A 83 -24.90 1.95 13.29
CA GLN A 83 -25.00 3.30 12.71
C GLN A 83 -23.70 4.09 12.83
N PHE A 84 -23.02 3.99 13.97
CA PHE A 84 -21.72 4.61 14.16
C PHE A 84 -20.67 4.05 13.19
N ALA A 85 -20.60 2.74 13.03
CA ALA A 85 -19.66 2.09 12.12
C ALA A 85 -19.91 2.50 10.65
N GLU A 86 -21.18 2.61 10.26
CA GLU A 86 -21.60 3.10 8.94
C GLU A 86 -21.20 4.58 8.75
N ALA A 87 -21.48 5.43 9.74
CA ALA A 87 -21.10 6.84 9.71
C ALA A 87 -19.58 7.05 9.55
N VAL A 88 -18.77 6.25 10.26
CA VAL A 88 -17.30 6.28 10.14
C VAL A 88 -16.86 5.86 8.73
N THR A 89 -17.39 4.76 8.23
CA THR A 89 -17.03 4.20 6.92
C THR A 89 -17.38 5.18 5.80
N ASP A 90 -18.57 5.76 5.85
CA ASP A 90 -19.00 6.71 4.84
C ASP A 90 -18.24 8.03 4.90
N SER A 91 -17.96 8.53 6.11
CA SER A 91 -17.13 9.74 6.29
C SER A 91 -15.73 9.52 5.72
N LEU A 92 -15.15 8.32 5.94
CA LEU A 92 -13.86 7.95 5.40
C LEU A 92 -13.88 7.92 3.86
N ASN A 93 -14.92 7.33 3.27
CA ASN A 93 -15.09 7.27 1.82
C ASN A 93 -15.27 8.66 1.20
N ALA A 94 -16.08 9.52 1.83
CA ALA A 94 -16.30 10.90 1.39
C ALA A 94 -15.03 11.77 1.47
N ALA A 95 -14.17 11.51 2.45
CA ALA A 95 -12.92 12.23 2.69
C ALA A 95 -11.72 11.67 1.92
N THR A 96 -11.80 10.43 1.43
CA THR A 96 -10.71 9.77 0.73
C THR A 96 -10.86 9.94 -0.77
N LYS A 97 -9.99 10.74 -1.38
CA LYS A 97 -9.90 10.81 -2.85
C LYS A 97 -8.87 9.83 -3.35
N GLN A 98 -9.27 9.00 -4.31
CA GLN A 98 -8.31 8.28 -5.14
C GLN A 98 -7.55 9.32 -5.96
N ARG A 99 -6.24 9.38 -5.80
CA ARG A 99 -5.41 10.26 -6.63
C ARG A 99 -5.61 9.77 -8.06
N SER A 100 -6.25 10.58 -8.91
CA SER A 100 -6.23 10.33 -10.35
C SER A 100 -4.76 10.18 -10.70
N SER A 101 -4.36 9.05 -11.29
CA SER A 101 -3.04 8.98 -11.90
C SER A 101 -3.00 10.18 -12.85
N LYS A 102 -2.17 11.18 -12.55
CA LYS A 102 -1.82 12.15 -13.57
C LYS A 102 -1.31 11.27 -14.70
N LYS A 103 -1.94 11.31 -15.87
CA LYS A 103 -1.36 10.71 -17.06
C LYS A 103 0.03 11.30 -17.14
N GLU A 104 1.06 10.52 -16.83
CA GLU A 104 2.43 10.94 -17.02
C GLU A 104 2.51 11.29 -18.50
N GLN A 105 2.71 12.58 -18.79
CA GLN A 105 2.90 12.98 -20.16
C GLN A 105 4.19 12.31 -20.62
N PRO A 106 4.20 11.65 -21.78
CA PRO A 106 5.42 11.05 -22.29
C PRO A 106 6.50 12.13 -22.36
N LEU A 107 7.70 11.81 -21.89
CA LEU A 107 8.84 12.71 -21.97
C LEU A 107 9.04 13.12 -23.44
N THR A 108 9.36 14.40 -23.66
CA THR A 108 9.63 14.88 -25.02
C THR A 108 10.87 14.15 -25.59
N PRO A 109 10.95 13.96 -26.91
CA PRO A 109 12.10 13.31 -27.55
C PRO A 109 13.44 13.96 -27.18
N TYR A 110 13.45 15.28 -26.96
CA TYR A 110 14.62 16.02 -26.49
C TYR A 110 15.11 15.54 -25.12
N LEU A 111 14.21 15.40 -24.14
CA LEU A 111 14.56 14.95 -22.79
C LEU A 111 15.02 13.49 -22.78
N LEU A 112 14.39 12.63 -23.58
CA LEU A 112 14.84 11.24 -23.76
C LEU A 112 16.26 11.19 -24.31
N ASN A 113 16.57 12.02 -25.31
CA ASN A 113 17.91 12.09 -25.89
C ASN A 113 18.96 12.56 -24.88
N LEU A 114 18.61 13.54 -24.04
CA LEU A 114 19.48 14.04 -22.97
C LEU A 114 19.79 12.94 -21.94
N ILE A 115 18.76 12.22 -21.49
CA ILE A 115 18.89 11.10 -20.55
C ILE A 115 19.75 9.99 -21.16
N SER A 116 19.52 9.65 -22.43
CA SER A 116 20.32 8.65 -23.14
C SER A 116 21.80 9.05 -23.24
N ARG A 117 22.10 10.33 -23.50
CA ARG A 117 23.49 10.83 -23.56
C ARG A 117 24.17 10.78 -22.20
N GLU A 118 23.50 11.22 -21.13
CA GLU A 118 24.07 11.14 -19.78
C GLU A 118 24.34 9.70 -19.34
N ASN A 119 23.39 8.80 -19.56
CA ASN A 119 23.55 7.39 -19.20
C ASN A 119 24.68 6.72 -19.97
N ARG A 120 24.92 7.14 -21.23
CA ARG A 120 26.07 6.66 -22.02
C ARG A 120 27.39 7.16 -21.45
N ALA A 121 27.45 8.43 -21.04
CA ALA A 121 28.65 9.02 -20.44
C ALA A 121 29.03 8.40 -19.09
N ARG A 122 28.05 7.97 -18.27
CA ARG A 122 28.30 7.30 -16.99
C ARG A 122 28.77 5.84 -17.11
N ARG A 123 28.66 5.25 -18.31
CA ARG A 123 29.05 3.86 -18.61
C ARG A 123 30.42 3.76 -19.29
N LEU A 124 31.04 4.90 -19.60
CA LEU A 124 32.43 5.02 -20.05
C LEU A 124 33.31 5.30 -18.84
#